data_AF-A0A6B0ZBL4-F1
#
_entry.id   AF-A0A6B0ZBL4-F1
#
_cell.length_a   1.000
_cell.length_b   1.000
_cell.length_c   1.000
_cell.angle_alpha   90.00
_cell.angle_beta   90.00
_cell.angle_gamma   90.00
#
_symmetry.space_group_name_H-M   'P 1'
#
loop_
_entity.id
_entity.type
_entity.pdbx_description
1 polymer ?
#
loop_
_entity_poly.entity_id
_entity_poly.type
_entity_poly.pdbx_seq_one_letter_code
_entity_poly.pdbx_strand_id
1 'polypeptide(L)'
;MTVDASIVIKWFVAEPLSLESRLLLARHMEFQAPDLLVPEFANTIWKKVNRGEIVDPQPFLNELRNLFELIALYPAEVLIERASHLAFEMDHPVYDCLYLACAEISGTALVTADKRLAARADESLSGLEVRHIGTPETVRWIKDATAASG
;
A
#
# COMPACT_ATOMS: atom_id res chain seq x y z
N MET A 1 -4.93 -8.29 3.73
CA MET A 1 -4.93 -7.49 2.48
C MET A 1 -3.62 -6.73 2.45
N THR A 2 -2.87 -6.80 1.36
CA THR A 2 -1.60 -6.07 1.28
C THR A 2 -1.83 -4.65 0.80
N VAL A 3 -1.19 -3.67 1.44
CA VAL A 3 -1.26 -2.25 1.07
C VAL A 3 0.15 -1.69 0.97
N ASP A 4 0.36 -0.79 0.02
CA ASP A 4 1.65 -0.11 -0.13
C ASP A 4 1.72 1.25 0.57
N ALA A 5 2.91 1.84 0.59
CA ALA A 5 3.11 3.18 1.15
C ALA A 5 2.22 4.24 0.48
N SER A 6 1.90 4.06 -0.80
CA SER A 6 1.06 4.98 -1.57
C SER A 6 -0.39 5.00 -1.06
N ILE A 7 -0.89 3.91 -0.48
CA ILE A 7 -2.18 3.84 0.22
C ILE A 7 -2.07 4.36 1.64
N VAL A 8 -1.10 3.86 2.41
CA VAL A 8 -1.00 4.13 3.85
C VAL A 8 -0.79 5.61 4.14
N ILE A 9 -0.01 6.33 3.32
CA ILE A 9 0.18 7.78 3.48
C ILE A 9 -1.13 8.56 3.43
N LYS A 10 -2.11 8.08 2.63
CA LYS A 10 -3.40 8.75 2.36
C LYS A 10 -4.42 8.55 3.48
N TRP A 11 -4.12 7.66 4.44
CA TRP A 11 -4.90 7.56 5.68
C TRP A 11 -4.73 8.81 6.55
N PHE A 12 -3.52 9.36 6.57
CA PHE A 12 -3.13 10.46 7.46
C PHE A 12 -2.97 11.80 6.74
N VAL A 13 -2.49 11.79 5.49
CA VAL A 13 -2.26 13.00 4.69
C VAL A 13 -3.35 13.13 3.63
N ALA A 14 -3.96 14.31 3.55
CA ALA A 14 -4.95 14.59 2.51
C ALA A 14 -4.29 14.73 1.12
N GLU A 15 -4.57 13.78 0.25
CA GLU A 15 -4.13 13.67 -1.14
C GLU A 15 -5.27 13.16 -2.05
N PRO A 16 -5.11 13.23 -3.40
CA PRO A 16 -5.97 12.45 -4.29
C PRO A 16 -6.07 10.99 -3.84
N LEU A 17 -7.27 10.42 -3.91
CA LEU A 17 -7.60 9.05 -3.47
C LEU A 17 -7.62 8.82 -1.94
N SER A 18 -7.58 9.87 -1.12
CA SER A 18 -7.66 9.71 0.35
C SER A 18 -9.02 9.27 0.85
N LEU A 19 -10.10 9.63 0.16
CA LEU A 19 -11.44 9.18 0.54
C LEU A 19 -11.53 7.66 0.43
N GLU A 20 -11.11 7.13 -0.70
CA GLU A 20 -11.07 5.69 -1.00
C GLU A 20 -10.12 4.97 -0.04
N SER A 21 -8.95 5.54 0.23
CA SER A 21 -7.96 4.96 1.16
C SER A 21 -8.50 4.88 2.59
N ARG A 22 -9.21 5.90 3.07
CA ARG A 22 -9.84 5.89 4.40
C ARG A 22 -11.07 4.98 4.46
N LEU A 23 -11.85 4.89 3.39
CA LEU A 23 -12.95 3.93 3.31
C LEU A 23 -12.43 2.48 3.33
N LEU A 24 -11.29 2.21 2.67
CA LEU A 24 -10.62 0.91 2.75
C LEU A 24 -10.21 0.60 4.20
N LEU A 25 -9.57 1.54 4.89
CA LEU A 25 -9.19 1.40 6.31
C LEU A 25 -10.40 1.10 7.22
N ALA A 26 -11.54 1.74 6.96
CA ALA A 26 -12.77 1.56 7.72
C ALA A 26 -13.44 0.17 7.57
N ARG A 27 -12.94 -0.70 6.69
CA ARG A 27 -13.50 -2.05 6.49
C ARG A 27 -13.11 -3.06 7.57
N HIS A 28 -12.33 -2.66 8.58
CA HIS A 28 -11.88 -3.52 9.68
C HIS A 28 -11.27 -4.85 9.20
N MET A 29 -10.53 -4.79 8.10
CA MET A 29 -9.78 -5.93 7.55
C MET A 29 -8.36 -5.94 8.12
N GLU A 30 -7.74 -7.11 8.15
CA GLU A 30 -6.32 -7.22 8.47
C GLU A 30 -5.47 -6.69 7.30
N PHE A 31 -4.57 -5.76 7.61
CA PHE A 31 -3.62 -5.18 6.66
C PHE A 31 -2.22 -5.77 6.87
N GLN A 32 -1.47 -5.90 5.78
CA GLN A 32 -0.08 -6.31 5.82
C GLN A 32 0.76 -5.57 4.79
N ALA A 33 2.06 -5.55 5.02
CA ALA A 33 3.04 -4.91 4.15
C ALA A 33 4.46 -5.45 4.44
N PRO A 34 5.43 -5.31 3.52
CA PRO A 34 6.84 -5.37 3.88
C PRO A 34 7.19 -4.28 4.91
N ASP A 35 8.17 -4.54 5.77
CA ASP A 35 8.74 -3.57 6.71
C ASP A 35 9.33 -2.33 6.00
N LEU A 36 9.63 -2.43 4.70
CA LEU A 36 9.91 -1.33 3.77
C LEU A 36 8.88 -0.19 3.84
N LEU A 37 7.62 -0.49 4.18
CA LEU A 37 6.58 0.51 4.38
C LEU A 37 7.00 1.62 5.35
N VAL A 38 7.71 1.27 6.42
CA VAL A 38 8.11 2.22 7.47
C VAL A 38 9.06 3.30 6.94
N PRO A 39 10.21 2.96 6.32
CA PRO A 39 11.09 3.97 5.73
C PRO A 39 10.44 4.69 4.53
N GLU A 40 9.57 4.06 3.73
CA GLU A 40 8.89 4.75 2.64
C GLU A 40 7.88 5.80 3.13
N PHE A 41 7.13 5.47 4.18
CA PHE A 41 6.23 6.41 4.84
C PHE A 41 7.02 7.61 5.38
N ALA A 42 8.08 7.36 6.16
CA ALA A 42 8.92 8.42 6.72
C ALA A 42 9.57 9.28 5.63
N ASN A 43 10.09 8.67 4.57
CA ASN A 43 10.67 9.38 3.42
C ASN A 43 9.62 10.24 2.71
N THR A 44 8.38 9.76 2.60
CA THR A 44 7.30 10.53 2.00
C THR A 44 6.96 11.77 2.83
N ILE A 45 6.87 11.64 4.16
CA ILE A 45 6.69 12.80 5.06
C ILE A 45 7.86 13.79 4.92
N TRP A 46 9.11 13.30 4.92
CA TRP A 46 10.29 14.15 4.74
C TRP A 46 10.25 14.93 3.41
N LYS A 47 9.93 14.25 2.30
CA LYS A 47 9.78 14.89 0.98
C LYS A 47 8.69 15.96 0.99
N LYS A 48 7.58 15.75 1.71
CA LYS A 48 6.48 16.72 1.83
C LYS A 48 6.86 17.96 2.63
N VAL A 49 7.60 17.79 3.73
CA VAL A 49 8.16 18.89 4.51
C VAL A 49 9.08 19.74 3.63
N ASN A 50 9.99 19.10 2.88
CA ASN A 50 10.90 19.80 1.97
C ASN A 50 10.21 20.58 0.85
N ARG A 51 8.99 20.17 0.47
CA ARG A 51 8.16 20.90 -0.51
C ARG A 51 7.24 21.95 0.13
N GLY A 52 7.27 22.10 1.45
CA GLY A 52 6.39 23.03 2.18
C GLY A 52 4.94 22.57 2.29
N GLU A 53 4.64 21.31 1.97
CA GLU A 53 3.28 20.74 2.08
C GLU A 53 2.90 20.40 3.52
N ILE A 54 3.90 20.11 4.35
CA ILE A 54 3.76 19.81 5.78
C ILE A 54 4.66 20.78 6.54
N VAL A 55 4.06 21.55 7.46
CA VAL A 55 4.79 22.51 8.31
C VAL A 55 5.39 21.80 9.54
N ASP A 56 4.59 20.96 10.19
CA ASP A 56 5.02 20.16 11.35
C ASP A 56 4.89 18.66 11.04
N PRO A 57 6.01 17.91 10.95
CA PRO A 57 5.97 16.47 10.71
C PRO A 57 5.60 15.64 11.95
N GLN A 58 5.66 16.20 13.16
CA GLN A 58 5.53 15.43 14.40
C GLN A 58 4.21 14.64 14.51
N PRO A 59 3.04 15.18 14.13
CA PRO A 59 1.80 14.41 14.15
C PRO A 59 1.88 13.15 13.30
N PHE A 60 2.45 13.23 12.09
CA PHE A 60 2.58 12.10 11.18
C PHE A 60 3.64 11.10 11.63
N LEU A 61 4.74 11.57 12.23
CA LEU A 61 5.76 10.67 12.78
C LEU A 61 5.24 9.91 14.01
N ASN A 62 4.33 10.51 14.79
CA ASN A 62 3.67 9.81 15.90
C ASN A 62 2.78 8.65 15.42
N GLU A 63 2.23 8.72 14.20
CA GLU A 63 1.43 7.66 13.59
C GLU A 63 2.26 6.42 13.23
N LEU A 64 3.60 6.52 13.17
CA LEU A 64 4.46 5.34 12.94
C LEU A 64 4.23 4.24 13.97
N ARG A 65 3.93 4.60 15.24
CA ARG A 65 3.55 3.62 16.26
C ARG A 65 2.25 2.91 15.92
N ASN A 66 1.25 3.67 15.46
CA ASN A 66 -0.05 3.14 15.07
C ASN A 66 0.06 2.21 13.86
N LEU A 67 1.01 2.45 12.94
CA LEU A 67 1.26 1.53 11.81
C LEU A 67 1.62 0.11 12.28
N PHE A 68 2.41 -0.03 13.34
CA PHE A 68 2.78 -1.35 13.87
C PHE A 68 1.60 -2.08 14.53
N GLU A 69 0.57 -1.36 14.96
CA GLU A 69 -0.66 -1.95 15.50
C GLU A 69 -1.69 -2.26 14.40
N LEU A 70 -1.71 -1.44 13.33
CA LEU A 70 -2.68 -1.53 12.24
C LEU A 70 -2.27 -2.51 11.12
N ILE A 71 -0.97 -2.75 10.94
CA ILE A 71 -0.42 -3.48 9.80
C ILE A 71 0.55 -4.55 10.28
N ALA A 72 0.31 -5.79 9.88
CA ALA A 72 1.27 -6.88 10.04
C ALA A 72 2.46 -6.68 9.09
N LEU A 73 3.65 -6.44 9.64
CA LEU A 73 4.85 -6.20 8.85
C LEU A 73 5.64 -7.49 8.61
N TYR A 74 6.00 -7.72 7.35
CA TYR A 74 6.85 -8.83 6.92
C TYR A 74 8.28 -8.33 6.71
N PRO A 75 9.30 -8.99 7.27
CA PRO A 75 10.69 -8.58 7.06
C PRO A 75 11.06 -8.64 5.58
N ALA A 76 11.70 -7.60 5.03
CA ALA A 76 12.14 -7.62 3.62
C ALA A 76 13.04 -8.82 3.31
N GLU A 77 13.83 -9.29 4.29
CA GLU A 77 14.70 -10.47 4.16
C GLU A 77 13.95 -11.73 3.71
N VAL A 78 12.72 -11.97 4.18
CA VAL A 78 11.95 -13.16 3.79
C VAL A 78 11.27 -13.01 2.43
N LEU A 79 11.20 -11.78 1.91
CA LEU A 79 10.51 -11.44 0.66
C LEU A 79 11.48 -11.24 -0.51
N ILE A 80 12.74 -10.91 -0.24
CA ILE A 80 13.66 -10.33 -1.22
C ILE A 80 13.96 -11.25 -2.40
N GLU A 81 14.08 -12.55 -2.18
CA GLU A 81 14.32 -13.52 -3.26
C GLU A 81 13.14 -13.51 -4.23
N ARG A 82 11.92 -13.66 -3.72
CA ARG A 82 10.71 -13.66 -4.55
C ARG A 82 10.48 -12.31 -5.22
N ALA A 83 10.66 -11.21 -4.49
CA ALA A 83 10.57 -9.85 -5.03
C ALA A 83 11.57 -9.61 -6.17
N SER A 84 12.79 -10.17 -6.07
CA SER A 84 13.80 -10.06 -7.14
C SER A 84 13.37 -10.82 -8.39
N HIS A 85 12.80 -12.02 -8.26
CA HIS A 85 12.24 -12.75 -9.40
C HIS A 85 11.13 -11.97 -10.10
N LEU A 86 10.18 -11.42 -9.33
CA LEU A 86 9.11 -10.58 -9.86
C LEU A 86 9.65 -9.32 -10.55
N ALA A 87 10.68 -8.68 -9.98
CA ALA A 87 11.33 -7.51 -10.56
C ALA A 87 11.92 -7.79 -11.95
N PHE A 88 12.58 -8.94 -12.13
CA PHE A 88 13.12 -9.35 -13.43
C PHE A 88 12.04 -9.78 -14.41
N GLU A 89 11.02 -10.50 -13.95
CA GLU A 89 9.89 -10.94 -14.78
C GLU A 89 9.08 -9.75 -15.33
N MET A 90 8.89 -8.73 -14.49
CA MET A 90 8.12 -7.53 -14.82
C MET A 90 8.98 -6.39 -15.40
N ASP A 91 10.31 -6.45 -15.36
CA ASP A 91 11.19 -5.29 -15.60
C ASP A 91 10.75 -4.07 -14.78
N HIS A 92 10.68 -4.25 -13.45
CA HIS A 92 10.14 -3.26 -12.52
C HIS A 92 11.00 -3.17 -11.24
N PRO A 93 11.13 -1.99 -10.59
CA PRO A 93 11.94 -1.85 -9.38
C PRO A 93 11.57 -2.81 -8.24
N VAL A 94 12.59 -3.41 -7.61
CA VAL A 94 12.42 -4.41 -6.54
C VAL A 94 11.65 -3.89 -5.32
N TYR A 95 11.69 -2.59 -5.05
CA TYR A 95 10.96 -1.98 -3.93
C TYR A 95 9.45 -2.19 -4.05
N ASP A 96 8.89 -1.95 -5.24
CA ASP A 96 7.47 -2.20 -5.49
C ASP A 96 7.17 -3.70 -5.49
N CYS A 97 8.11 -4.52 -5.98
CA CYS A 97 7.97 -5.98 -5.98
C CYS A 97 8.02 -6.60 -4.58
N LEU A 98 8.54 -5.93 -3.55
CA LEU A 98 8.43 -6.38 -2.17
C LEU A 98 6.97 -6.39 -1.69
N TYR A 99 6.16 -5.43 -2.13
CA TYR A 99 4.71 -5.43 -1.86
C TYR A 99 4.01 -6.57 -2.59
N LEU A 100 4.40 -6.87 -3.84
CA LEU A 100 3.86 -8.01 -4.60
C LEU A 100 4.22 -9.35 -3.94
N ALA A 101 5.48 -9.54 -3.55
CA ALA A 101 5.92 -10.74 -2.83
C ALA A 101 5.21 -10.88 -1.48
N CYS A 102 4.98 -9.79 -0.76
CA CYS A 102 4.20 -9.77 0.47
C CYS A 102 2.73 -10.18 0.23
N ALA A 103 2.12 -9.72 -0.86
CA ALA A 103 0.78 -10.11 -1.25
C ALA A 103 0.69 -11.60 -1.60
N GLU A 104 1.68 -12.11 -2.32
CA GLU A 104 1.77 -13.51 -2.71
C GLU A 104 1.94 -14.45 -1.50
N ILE A 105 2.92 -14.19 -0.61
CA ILE A 105 3.17 -15.07 0.56
C ILE A 105 2.01 -15.07 1.55
N SER A 106 1.29 -13.95 1.64
CA SER A 106 0.11 -13.82 2.51
C SER A 106 -1.18 -14.33 1.88
N GLY A 107 -1.18 -14.70 0.60
CA GLY A 107 -2.37 -15.15 -0.12
C GLY A 107 -3.45 -14.06 -0.22
N THR A 108 -3.05 -12.80 -0.37
CA THR A 108 -4.00 -11.67 -0.45
C THR A 108 -3.77 -10.80 -1.68
N ALA A 109 -4.78 -10.00 -2.04
CA ALA A 109 -4.59 -8.96 -3.05
C ALA A 109 -3.68 -7.83 -2.55
N LEU A 110 -3.02 -7.15 -3.48
CA LEU A 110 -2.37 -5.85 -3.26
C LEU A 110 -3.31 -4.72 -3.68
N VAL A 111 -3.52 -3.73 -2.80
CA VAL A 111 -4.14 -2.46 -3.17
C VAL A 111 -3.09 -1.36 -3.21
N THR A 112 -3.03 -0.62 -4.32
CA THR A 112 -2.03 0.43 -4.59
C THR A 112 -2.69 1.68 -5.20
N ALA A 113 -2.08 2.87 -5.00
CA ALA A 113 -2.38 4.08 -5.76
C ALA A 113 -1.39 4.31 -6.92
N ASP A 114 -0.44 3.40 -7.15
CA ASP A 114 0.45 3.41 -8.31
C ASP A 114 -0.21 2.68 -9.49
N LYS A 115 -0.62 3.47 -10.49
CA LYS A 115 -1.23 2.96 -11.72
C LYS A 115 -0.26 2.12 -12.55
N ARG A 116 1.02 2.45 -12.55
CA ARG A 116 2.05 1.74 -13.33
C ARG A 116 2.29 0.37 -12.73
N LEU A 117 2.43 0.29 -11.42
CA LEU A 117 2.57 -1.00 -10.73
C LEU A 117 1.37 -1.91 -10.99
N ALA A 118 0.15 -1.39 -10.81
CA ALA A 118 -1.07 -2.16 -11.04
C ALA A 118 -1.18 -2.67 -12.49
N ALA A 119 -0.93 -1.81 -13.48
CA ALA A 119 -0.96 -2.21 -14.88
C ALA A 119 0.12 -3.25 -15.20
N ARG A 120 1.34 -3.05 -14.70
CA ARG A 120 2.46 -3.96 -14.98
C ARG A 120 2.25 -5.35 -14.39
N ALA A 121 1.69 -5.41 -13.18
CA ALA A 121 1.35 -6.66 -12.53
C ALA A 121 0.24 -7.41 -13.29
N ASP A 122 -0.81 -6.71 -13.72
CA ASP A 122 -1.90 -7.29 -14.52
C ASP A 122 -1.41 -7.88 -15.86
N GLU A 123 -0.45 -7.21 -16.52
CA GLU A 123 0.15 -7.68 -17.76
C GLU A 123 1.05 -8.91 -17.59
N SER A 124 1.74 -9.03 -16.45
CA SER A 124 2.87 -9.95 -16.29
C SER A 124 2.59 -11.12 -15.36
N LEU A 125 1.69 -10.98 -14.39
CA LEU A 125 1.50 -11.94 -13.30
C LEU A 125 0.13 -12.61 -13.38
N SER A 126 0.10 -13.87 -13.79
CA SER A 126 -1.11 -14.69 -13.67
C SER A 126 -1.23 -15.23 -12.24
N GLY A 127 -2.22 -14.78 -11.48
CA GLY A 127 -2.56 -15.33 -10.16
C GLY A 127 -2.30 -14.42 -8.96
N LEU A 128 -1.70 -13.24 -9.16
CA LEU A 128 -1.60 -12.22 -8.12
C LEU A 128 -2.58 -11.08 -8.40
N GLU A 129 -3.56 -10.91 -7.52
CA GLU A 129 -4.55 -9.84 -7.68
C GLU A 129 -3.97 -8.49 -7.23
N VAL A 130 -3.83 -7.55 -8.17
CA VAL A 130 -3.39 -6.18 -7.89
C VAL A 130 -4.46 -5.18 -8.30
N ARG A 131 -4.92 -4.37 -7.35
CA ARG A 131 -6.01 -3.41 -7.54
C ARG A 131 -5.50 -2.00 -7.38
N HIS A 132 -5.63 -1.19 -8.43
CA HIS A 132 -5.48 0.26 -8.27
C HIS A 132 -6.72 0.84 -7.56
N ILE A 133 -6.51 1.55 -6.45
CA ILE A 133 -7.60 1.98 -5.55
C ILE A 133 -8.64 2.88 -6.22
N GLY A 134 -8.24 3.62 -7.26
CA GLY A 134 -9.09 4.55 -7.99
C GLY A 134 -9.85 3.94 -9.18
N THR A 135 -9.80 2.63 -9.43
CA THR A 135 -10.63 2.04 -10.51
C THR A 135 -12.11 2.00 -10.08
N PRO A 136 -13.07 2.18 -11.01
CA PRO A 136 -14.50 2.13 -10.68
C PRO A 136 -14.91 0.87 -9.92
N GLU A 137 -14.34 -0.28 -10.30
CA GLU A 137 -14.59 -1.59 -9.70
C GLU A 137 -14.09 -1.62 -8.25
N THR A 138 -12.87 -1.14 -8.00
CA THR A 138 -12.29 -1.10 -6.64
C THR A 138 -13.04 -0.14 -5.75
N VAL A 139 -13.40 1.05 -6.26
CA VAL A 139 -14.19 2.04 -5.52
C VAL A 139 -15.55 1.47 -5.13
N ARG A 140 -16.23 0.78 -6.05
CA ARG A 140 -17.50 0.12 -5.76
C ARG A 140 -17.32 -0.97 -4.70
N TRP A 141 -16.34 -1.85 -4.87
CA TRP A 141 -16.03 -2.89 -3.90
C TRP A 141 -15.77 -2.33 -2.50
N ILE A 142 -15.03 -1.23 -2.38
CA ILE A 142 -14.75 -0.56 -1.10
C ILE A 142 -16.06 -0.12 -0.44
N LYS A 143 -16.93 0.57 -1.19
CA LYS A 143 -18.20 1.14 -0.69
C LYS A 143 -19.26 0.08 -0.35
N ASP A 144 -19.35 -0.99 -1.14
CA ASP A 144 -20.41 -1.99 -0.99
C ASP A 144 -20.31 -2.73 0.36
N ALA A 145 -19.11 -2.93 0.92
CA ALA A 145 -19.02 -3.53 2.26
C ALA A 145 -19.19 -2.54 3.41
N THR A 146 -19.00 -1.23 3.16
CA THR A 146 -19.31 -0.21 4.18
C THR A 146 -20.83 -0.11 4.41
N ALA A 147 -21.64 -0.37 3.37
CA ALA A 147 -23.11 -0.38 3.45
C ALA A 147 -23.68 -1.61 4.18
N ALA A 148 -22.95 -2.72 4.27
CA ALA A 148 -23.39 -3.95 4.95
C ALA A 148 -23.14 -3.93 6.48
N SER A 149 -22.51 -2.86 7.00
CA SER A 149 -22.11 -2.72 8.40
C SER A 149 -22.92 -1.66 9.16
N GLY A 150 -24.01 -1.17 8.57
CA GLY A 150 -24.86 -0.09 9.10
C GLY A 150 -26.32 -0.51 9.29
#